data_AF-A0A930RJC2-F1
#
_entry.id   AF-A0A930RJC2-F1
#
_cell.length_a   1.000
_cell.length_b   1.000
_cell.length_c   1.000
_cell.angle_alpha   90.00
_cell.angle_beta   90.00
_cell.angle_gamma   90.00
#
_symmetry.space_group_name_H-M   'P 1'
#
loop_
_entity.id
_entity.type
_entity.pdbx_description
1 polymer ?
#
loop_
_entity_poly.entity_id
_entity_poly.type
_entity_poly.pdbx_seq_one_letter_code
_entity_poly.pdbx_strand_id
1 'polypeptide(L)'
;MFKHQSTTVGYKKSKAFGLCGFVATASLFLFISSVFTADTVSADEVVAAEETLATTTKTIENSDTLKTAIDNAKTEGVTVNESSETITNLNEEQVKAAQEEKAAEIEQVTNKYKEDKAKYTEEKKKYDEDVKEYNIQKAQYDEKKAAYEEYQKQIADGKDAGIINTLQELTLKTEPDAHTVVSGDVNYLTQAGVDALNQSDYLARFDGDKIKAEYLTTTNPYSDTDDAWVALEVGKTMTVTSTNLSNSRFKDTPIAKIVREFTVTSAPGNSGKIIANVYRDPAKTIVVGDSTDSTNPLTIKVVDHYYDAAGNEVQAVYDGNSIIAVNSLNHYNGIRYTENGETKWAWEDTKHIEKMSVGSNKFIPIPGSSVSEQNGEIYSVNDNQYLEHGSKFNGNDMGNVKGWDDETAPNFYWGSGALRLYDNHYTFSVQGNSVGLNTVYWFAINTNIAFPQPPGEEPVKPSEPTEPEAPSVTVNKYAIISALPVEPATPEIREVPTTPEVPVTPEGPTTPAQQLPNTGTADSLLGA
;
A
#
# COMPACT_ATOMS: atom_id res chain seq x y z
N MET A 1 -16.57 -10.15 -19.06
CA MET A 1 -16.35 -8.70 -19.14
C MET A 1 -17.43 -7.98 -18.34
N PHE A 2 -17.18 -7.69 -17.07
CA PHE A 2 -17.97 -6.75 -16.29
C PHE A 2 -17.06 -5.59 -15.92
N LYS A 3 -17.37 -4.40 -16.45
CA LYS A 3 -16.70 -3.15 -16.11
C LYS A 3 -17.29 -2.65 -14.79
N HIS A 4 -16.50 -2.63 -13.73
CA HIS A 4 -16.83 -1.80 -12.57
C HIS A 4 -16.72 -0.33 -12.98
N GLN A 5 -17.85 0.39 -12.91
CA GLN A 5 -17.86 1.84 -12.94
C GLN A 5 -17.25 2.35 -11.64
N SER A 6 -16.02 2.86 -11.71
CA SER A 6 -15.39 3.61 -10.63
C SER A 6 -15.63 5.10 -10.85
N THR A 7 -16.38 5.71 -9.94
CA THR A 7 -16.67 7.14 -9.90
C THR A 7 -15.39 7.90 -9.56
N THR A 8 -14.80 8.57 -10.55
CA THR A 8 -13.58 9.37 -10.38
C THR A 8 -13.94 10.77 -9.89
N VAL A 9 -13.49 11.15 -8.69
CA VAL A 9 -13.50 12.55 -8.23
C VAL A 9 -12.18 13.20 -8.61
N GLY A 10 -12.22 14.14 -9.55
CA GLY A 10 -11.05 14.83 -10.07
C GLY A 10 -10.58 15.98 -9.18
N TYR A 11 -9.31 15.95 -8.79
CA TYR A 11 -8.57 17.16 -8.41
C TYR A 11 -7.53 17.48 -9.49
N LYS A 12 -7.69 18.66 -10.10
CA LYS A 12 -6.74 19.24 -11.07
C LYS A 12 -5.43 19.58 -10.35
N LYS A 13 -4.31 18.97 -10.77
CA LYS A 13 -2.96 19.50 -10.54
C LYS A 13 -2.51 20.29 -11.77
N SER A 14 -2.02 21.50 -11.55
CA SER A 14 -1.28 22.31 -12.52
C SER A 14 0.21 21.93 -12.54
N LYS A 15 0.73 21.79 -13.75
CA LYS A 15 2.15 21.79 -14.19
C LYS A 15 2.87 23.07 -13.70
N ALA A 16 4.20 23.25 -13.62
CA ALA A 16 5.41 22.49 -13.91
C ALA A 16 6.64 23.40 -13.62
N PHE A 17 7.74 22.78 -13.16
CA PHE A 17 9.17 23.09 -13.40
C PHE A 17 9.84 24.41 -12.98
N GLY A 18 11.00 24.26 -12.32
CA GLY A 18 12.01 25.30 -12.11
C GLY A 18 13.16 24.85 -11.20
N LEU A 19 14.01 23.95 -11.71
CA LEU A 19 15.25 23.46 -11.10
C LEU A 19 16.31 24.58 -11.04
N CYS A 20 16.95 24.82 -9.89
CA CYS A 20 18.34 25.27 -9.85
C CYS A 20 18.94 25.03 -8.46
N GLY A 21 19.99 24.22 -8.41
CA GLY A 21 20.72 23.89 -7.19
C GLY A 21 21.51 25.08 -6.65
N PHE A 22 21.67 25.11 -5.33
CA PHE A 22 22.70 25.90 -4.68
C PHE A 22 23.59 24.99 -3.83
N VAL A 23 24.86 25.07 -4.17
CA VAL A 23 26.03 24.52 -3.49
C VAL A 23 26.11 25.17 -2.11
N ALA A 24 26.09 24.36 -1.05
CA ALA A 24 26.40 24.82 0.30
C ALA A 24 27.91 25.05 0.40
N THR A 25 28.35 26.31 0.39
CA THR A 25 29.70 26.68 0.80
C THR A 25 29.75 26.77 2.33
N ALA A 26 30.35 25.76 2.95
CA ALA A 26 30.74 25.81 4.36
C ALA A 26 31.82 26.90 4.54
N SER A 27 31.52 27.92 5.36
CA SER A 27 32.53 28.89 5.82
C SER A 27 33.09 28.40 7.15
N LEU A 28 34.26 27.79 7.08
CA LEU A 28 35.08 27.37 8.21
C LEU A 28 35.84 28.60 8.75
N PHE A 29 35.43 29.13 9.91
CA PHE A 29 36.23 30.11 10.64
C PHE A 29 37.37 29.37 11.37
N LEU A 30 38.60 29.49 10.84
CA LEU A 30 39.83 29.08 11.51
C LEU A 30 40.42 30.28 12.26
N PHE A 31 40.49 30.15 13.59
CA PHE A 31 41.33 30.98 14.46
C PHE A 31 42.81 30.80 14.07
N ILE A 32 43.51 31.91 13.81
CA ILE A 32 44.97 31.95 13.79
C ILE A 32 45.42 33.07 14.73
N SER A 33 46.13 32.68 15.78
CA SER A 33 46.87 33.55 16.68
C SER A 33 48.12 34.04 15.96
N SER A 34 48.38 35.34 15.96
CA SER A 34 49.72 35.87 15.66
C SER A 34 50.01 37.08 16.53
N VAL A 35 50.99 36.88 17.41
CA VAL A 35 51.71 37.88 18.20
C VAL A 35 52.46 38.82 17.26
N PHE A 36 52.32 40.13 17.47
CA PHE A 36 53.30 41.12 17.00
C PHE A 36 53.64 42.06 18.16
N THR A 37 54.89 42.01 18.56
CA THR A 37 55.58 43.03 19.36
C THR A 37 55.92 44.22 18.45
N ALA A 38 55.61 45.44 18.89
CA ALA A 38 56.19 46.65 18.31
C ALA A 38 56.32 47.75 19.38
N ASP A 39 57.58 48.07 19.62
CA ASP A 39 58.22 49.32 20.04
C ASP A 39 57.49 50.34 20.93
N THR A 40 58.14 50.56 22.07
CA THR A 40 58.03 51.70 22.95
C THR A 40 58.50 52.99 22.28
N VAL A 41 57.65 54.02 22.26
CA VAL A 41 58.07 55.43 22.11
C VAL A 41 57.64 56.17 23.37
N SER A 42 58.62 56.71 24.08
CA SER A 42 58.44 57.58 25.25
C SER A 42 57.90 58.93 24.78
N ALA A 43 56.75 59.32 25.33
CA ALA A 43 56.23 60.69 25.26
C ALA A 43 55.97 61.16 26.69
N ASP A 44 56.40 62.40 26.92
CA ASP A 44 56.45 63.08 28.21
C ASP A 44 55.13 63.07 28.98
N GLU A 45 55.33 63.03 30.29
CA GLU A 45 54.36 63.09 31.37
C GLU A 45 53.50 64.37 31.28
N VAL A 46 52.24 64.20 30.86
CA VAL A 46 51.18 65.20 31.12
C VAL A 46 50.23 64.54 32.11
N VAL A 47 50.30 64.95 33.37
CA VAL A 47 49.37 64.54 34.41
C VAL A 47 48.01 65.19 34.10
N ALA A 48 47.23 64.55 33.25
CA ALA A 48 45.79 64.75 33.21
C ALA A 48 45.23 64.09 34.47
N ALA A 49 44.54 64.85 35.29
CA ALA A 49 43.70 64.28 36.33
C ALA A 49 42.64 63.40 35.63
N GLU A 50 42.79 62.07 35.71
CA GLU A 50 41.69 61.16 35.43
C GLU A 50 40.61 61.43 36.48
N GLU A 51 39.58 62.19 36.12
CA GLU A 51 38.28 62.01 36.74
C GLU A 51 37.83 60.59 36.38
N THR A 52 38.12 59.63 37.26
CA THR A 52 37.45 58.34 37.25
C THR A 52 35.98 58.58 37.58
N LEU A 53 35.17 58.86 36.56
CA LEU A 53 33.72 58.75 36.65
C LEU A 53 33.42 57.31 37.04
N ALA A 54 33.08 57.10 38.31
CA ALA A 54 32.70 55.79 38.83
C ALA A 54 31.44 55.31 38.10
N THR A 55 31.64 54.51 37.05
CA THR A 55 30.55 53.89 36.31
C THR A 55 30.05 52.71 37.13
N THR A 56 28.81 52.77 37.58
CA THR A 56 28.21 51.68 38.36
C THR A 56 27.59 50.69 37.39
N THR A 57 28.11 49.46 37.36
CA THR A 57 27.53 48.36 36.58
C THR A 57 26.49 47.60 37.40
N LYS A 58 25.25 47.50 36.91
CA LYS A 58 24.18 46.67 37.49
C LYS A 58 23.93 45.46 36.60
N THR A 59 24.27 44.25 37.07
CA THR A 59 23.92 43.00 36.38
C THR A 59 22.41 42.77 36.44
N ILE A 60 21.81 42.38 35.32
CA ILE A 60 20.38 42.09 35.21
C ILE A 60 20.20 40.57 35.02
N GLU A 61 19.34 39.96 35.83
CA GLU A 61 18.95 38.57 35.65
C GLU A 61 18.04 38.38 34.43
N ASN A 62 17.96 37.14 33.92
CA ASN A 62 17.01 36.80 32.87
C ASN A 62 15.57 36.99 33.34
N SER A 63 14.75 37.61 32.48
CA SER A 63 13.30 37.73 32.66
C SER A 63 12.63 36.35 32.80
N ASP A 64 11.44 36.33 33.40
CA ASP A 64 10.63 35.11 33.51
C ASP A 64 10.24 34.55 32.14
N THR A 65 10.04 35.42 31.14
CA THR A 65 9.77 35.03 29.75
C THR A 65 10.95 34.29 29.13
N LEU A 66 12.17 34.80 29.29
CA LEU A 66 13.38 34.15 28.79
C LEU A 66 13.68 32.84 29.55
N LYS A 67 13.49 32.80 30.87
CA LYS A 67 13.60 31.57 31.67
C LYS A 67 12.64 30.50 31.18
N THR A 68 11.37 30.87 30.93
CA THR A 68 10.35 29.95 30.39
C THR A 68 10.74 29.40 29.02
N ALA A 69 11.22 30.26 28.11
CA ALA A 69 11.68 29.82 26.78
C ALA A 69 12.87 28.85 26.86
N ILE A 70 13.82 29.11 27.75
CA ILE A 70 14.97 28.22 28.01
C ILE A 70 14.52 26.85 28.55
N ASP A 71 13.60 26.84 29.51
CA ASP A 71 13.11 25.60 30.11
C ASP A 71 12.32 24.76 29.11
N ASN A 72 11.50 25.40 28.27
CA ASN A 72 10.80 24.74 27.16
C ASN A 72 11.79 24.15 26.15
N ALA A 73 12.82 24.91 25.76
CA ALA A 73 13.86 24.45 24.84
C ALA A 73 14.59 23.21 25.38
N LYS A 74 15.02 23.25 26.65
CA LYS A 74 15.64 22.11 27.33
C LYS A 74 14.71 20.89 27.40
N THR A 75 13.43 21.10 27.67
CA THR A 75 12.41 20.04 27.74
C THR A 75 12.25 19.33 26.39
N GLU A 76 12.27 20.08 25.29
CA GLU A 76 12.18 19.51 23.93
C GLU A 76 13.50 18.92 23.42
N GLY A 77 14.61 19.14 24.14
CA GLY A 77 15.94 18.60 23.85
C GLY A 77 16.84 19.53 23.02
N VAL A 78 16.52 20.83 22.96
CA VAL A 78 17.41 21.86 22.38
C VAL A 78 18.57 22.12 23.33
N THR A 79 19.79 22.20 22.79
CA THR A 79 20.98 22.52 23.58
C THR A 79 21.00 24.01 23.90
N VAL A 80 20.97 24.38 25.18
CA VAL A 80 21.06 25.79 25.62
C VAL A 80 22.42 26.03 26.26
N ASN A 81 23.24 26.86 25.63
CA ASN A 81 24.55 27.26 26.11
C ASN A 81 24.47 28.62 26.81
N GLU A 82 25.19 28.78 27.93
CA GLU A 82 25.38 30.09 28.57
C GLU A 82 26.70 30.69 28.12
N SER A 83 26.66 31.91 27.56
CA SER A 83 27.87 32.65 27.21
C SER A 83 28.47 33.32 28.44
N SER A 84 29.80 33.34 28.52
CA SER A 84 30.54 34.18 29.46
C SER A 84 30.59 35.66 29.03
N GLU A 85 30.23 35.96 27.78
CA GLU A 85 30.19 37.32 27.27
C GLU A 85 29.02 38.10 27.90
N THR A 86 29.35 39.23 28.51
CA THR A 86 28.37 40.13 29.11
C THR A 86 28.09 41.26 28.14
N ILE A 87 26.83 41.43 27.75
CA ILE A 87 26.41 42.59 26.95
C ILE A 87 26.27 43.79 27.89
N THR A 88 27.03 44.85 27.60
CA THR A 88 27.13 46.07 28.42
C THR A 88 26.65 47.30 27.63
N ASN A 89 26.54 48.46 28.30
CA ASN A 89 26.08 49.75 27.71
C ASN A 89 24.59 49.79 27.29
N LEU A 90 23.73 49.01 27.94
CA LEU A 90 22.27 49.03 27.71
C LEU A 90 21.54 49.75 28.85
N ASN A 91 20.38 50.35 28.56
CA ASN A 91 19.42 50.78 29.57
C ASN A 91 18.40 49.65 29.91
N GLU A 92 17.56 49.83 30.94
CA GLU A 92 16.62 48.80 31.40
C GLU A 92 15.63 48.35 30.31
N GLU A 93 15.17 49.27 29.47
CA GLU A 93 14.22 49.00 28.40
C GLU A 93 14.87 48.21 27.25
N GLN A 94 16.11 48.52 26.91
CA GLN A 94 16.91 47.81 25.92
C GLN A 94 17.28 46.40 26.37
N VAL A 95 17.60 46.19 27.66
CA VAL A 95 17.83 44.83 28.20
C VAL A 95 16.56 44.00 28.11
N LYS A 96 15.40 44.58 28.46
CA LYS A 96 14.11 43.89 28.36
C LYS A 96 13.79 43.49 26.91
N ALA A 97 13.94 44.42 25.96
CA ALA A 97 13.71 44.15 24.54
C ALA A 97 14.64 43.04 24.01
N ALA A 98 15.94 43.05 24.38
CA ALA A 98 16.89 42.02 23.98
C ALA A 98 16.55 40.64 24.57
N GLN A 99 16.09 40.58 25.82
CA GLN A 99 15.64 39.33 26.44
C GLN A 99 14.35 38.80 25.80
N GLU A 100 13.41 39.67 25.41
CA GLU A 100 12.19 39.31 24.68
C GLU A 100 12.50 38.77 23.27
N GLU A 101 13.39 39.43 22.52
CA GLU A 101 13.85 38.96 21.20
C GLU A 101 14.55 37.59 21.30
N LYS A 102 15.42 37.41 22.30
CA LYS A 102 16.09 36.13 22.54
C LYS A 102 15.10 35.03 22.92
N ALA A 103 14.09 35.34 23.73
CA ALA A 103 13.04 34.39 24.08
C ALA A 103 12.27 33.94 22.83
N ALA A 104 11.92 34.88 21.94
CA ALA A 104 11.24 34.58 20.68
C ALA A 104 12.10 33.73 19.72
N GLU A 105 13.41 34.00 19.62
CA GLU A 105 14.35 33.17 18.84
C GLU A 105 14.41 31.73 19.37
N ILE A 106 14.55 31.56 20.69
CA ILE A 106 14.59 30.25 21.33
C ILE A 106 13.27 29.51 21.10
N GLU A 107 12.14 30.19 21.24
CA GLU A 107 10.82 29.60 20.99
C GLU A 107 10.66 29.19 19.53
N GLN A 108 11.09 30.00 18.57
CA GLN A 108 11.05 29.66 17.14
C GLN A 108 11.89 28.41 16.83
N VAL A 109 13.14 28.35 17.31
CA VAL A 109 14.03 27.19 17.13
C VAL A 109 13.43 25.94 17.76
N THR A 110 12.89 26.08 18.97
CA THR A 110 12.25 24.97 19.71
C THR A 110 11.02 24.45 18.96
N ASN A 111 10.15 25.34 18.48
CA ASN A 111 8.95 24.97 17.73
C ASN A 111 9.33 24.27 16.41
N LYS A 112 10.32 24.78 15.69
CA LYS A 112 10.80 24.13 14.45
C LYS A 112 11.36 22.72 14.72
N TYR A 113 12.17 22.56 15.77
CA TYR A 113 12.72 21.25 16.14
C TYR A 113 11.63 20.26 16.56
N LYS A 114 10.62 20.75 17.29
CA LYS A 114 9.44 19.96 17.66
C LYS A 114 8.66 19.48 16.44
N GLU A 115 8.44 20.36 15.45
CA GLU A 115 7.82 20.02 14.17
C GLU A 115 8.64 18.97 13.40
N ASP A 116 9.96 19.15 13.34
CA ASP A 116 10.86 18.21 12.64
C ASP A 116 10.86 16.83 13.31
N LYS A 117 10.87 16.77 14.65
CA LYS A 117 10.75 15.50 15.39
C LYS A 117 9.41 14.81 15.16
N ALA A 118 8.33 15.59 15.14
CA ALA A 118 7.00 15.05 14.85
C ALA A 118 6.92 14.48 13.43
N LYS A 119 7.48 15.21 12.45
CA LYS A 119 7.57 14.75 11.06
C LYS A 119 8.44 13.49 10.93
N TYR A 120 9.62 13.46 11.55
CA TYR A 120 10.48 12.27 11.57
C TYR A 120 9.76 11.05 12.16
N THR A 121 9.01 11.23 13.24
CA THR A 121 8.25 10.14 13.87
C THR A 121 7.24 9.53 12.90
N GLU A 122 6.52 10.36 12.15
CA GLU A 122 5.55 9.91 11.15
C GLU A 122 6.24 9.26 9.93
N GLU A 123 7.31 9.86 9.42
CA GLU A 123 8.11 9.30 8.33
C GLU A 123 8.74 7.97 8.71
N LYS A 124 9.20 7.81 9.96
CA LYS A 124 9.78 6.58 10.47
C LYS A 124 8.74 5.47 10.57
N LYS A 125 7.52 5.78 11.03
CA LYS A 125 6.40 4.84 11.04
C LYS A 125 6.08 4.35 9.63
N LYS A 126 5.99 5.27 8.67
CA LYS A 126 5.76 4.92 7.27
C LYS A 126 6.89 4.07 6.69
N TYR A 127 8.15 4.42 6.96
CA TYR A 127 9.30 3.63 6.53
C TYR A 127 9.24 2.19 7.07
N ASP A 128 8.87 1.99 8.33
CA ASP A 128 8.75 0.65 8.92
C ASP A 128 7.62 -0.18 8.29
N GLU A 129 6.53 0.45 7.83
CA GLU A 129 5.47 -0.18 7.04
C GLU A 129 5.95 -0.51 5.61
N ASP A 130 6.59 0.45 4.94
CA ASP A 130 7.12 0.29 3.58
C ASP A 130 8.20 -0.81 3.53
N VAL A 131 9.02 -0.97 4.58
CA VAL A 131 10.03 -2.05 4.67
C VAL A 131 9.39 -3.44 4.77
N LYS A 132 8.27 -3.57 5.50
CA LYS A 132 7.55 -4.85 5.58
C LYS A 132 7.00 -5.24 4.21
N GLU A 133 6.38 -4.30 3.53
CA GLU A 133 5.85 -4.49 2.17
C GLU A 133 6.98 -4.82 1.18
N TYR A 134 8.09 -4.07 1.22
CA TYR A 134 9.28 -4.35 0.40
C TYR A 134 9.80 -5.77 0.58
N ASN A 135 9.91 -6.27 1.82
CA ASN A 135 10.41 -7.62 2.08
C ASN A 135 9.50 -8.69 1.47
N ILE A 136 8.18 -8.51 1.52
CA ILE A 136 7.21 -9.41 0.89
C ILE A 136 7.36 -9.37 -0.63
N GLN A 137 7.37 -8.16 -1.22
CA GLN A 137 7.52 -7.98 -2.66
C GLN A 137 8.85 -8.54 -3.17
N LYS A 138 9.93 -8.39 -2.42
CA LYS A 138 11.26 -8.89 -2.78
C LYS A 138 11.30 -10.41 -2.79
N ALA A 139 10.74 -11.06 -1.76
CA ALA A 139 10.62 -12.51 -1.73
C ALA A 139 9.79 -13.03 -2.91
N GLN A 140 8.66 -12.38 -3.20
CA GLN A 140 7.81 -12.71 -4.33
C GLN A 140 8.50 -12.51 -5.68
N TYR A 141 9.29 -11.44 -5.84
CA TYR A 141 10.09 -11.20 -7.03
C TYR A 141 11.12 -12.31 -7.25
N ASP A 142 11.85 -12.70 -6.19
CA ASP A 142 12.87 -13.75 -6.27
C ASP A 142 12.27 -15.11 -6.65
N GLU A 143 11.08 -15.42 -6.11
CA GLU A 143 10.32 -16.63 -6.46
C GLU A 143 9.87 -16.63 -7.92
N LYS A 144 9.33 -15.50 -8.41
CA LYS A 144 8.95 -15.35 -9.83
C LYS A 144 10.17 -15.48 -10.74
N LYS A 145 11.29 -14.86 -10.36
CA LYS A 145 12.53 -14.89 -11.13
C LYS A 145 13.06 -16.32 -11.24
N ALA A 146 13.15 -17.04 -10.13
CA ALA A 146 13.61 -18.42 -10.12
C ALA A 146 12.72 -19.34 -10.97
N ALA A 147 11.39 -19.21 -10.85
CA ALA A 147 10.43 -19.97 -11.65
C ALA A 147 10.59 -19.67 -13.15
N TYR A 148 10.75 -18.40 -13.52
CA TYR A 148 10.94 -17.98 -14.91
C TYR A 148 12.25 -18.50 -15.50
N GLU A 149 13.37 -18.34 -14.77
CA GLU A 149 14.69 -18.82 -15.22
C GLU A 149 14.70 -20.35 -15.43
N GLU A 150 14.08 -21.12 -14.52
CA GLU A 150 13.95 -22.58 -14.67
C GLU A 150 13.06 -22.93 -15.86
N TYR A 151 11.95 -22.21 -16.09
CA TYR A 151 11.11 -22.43 -17.27
C TYR A 151 11.87 -22.14 -18.58
N GLN A 152 12.65 -21.05 -18.65
CA GLN A 152 13.47 -20.76 -19.83
C GLN A 152 14.52 -21.85 -20.10
N LYS A 153 15.12 -22.41 -19.04
CA LYS A 153 16.04 -23.54 -19.16
C LYS A 153 15.34 -24.79 -19.69
N GLN A 154 14.16 -25.12 -19.17
CA GLN A 154 13.37 -26.26 -19.66
C GLN A 154 12.95 -26.09 -21.14
N ILE A 155 12.64 -24.86 -21.57
CA ILE A 155 12.41 -24.54 -22.98
C ILE A 155 13.66 -24.83 -23.82
N ALA A 156 14.83 -24.34 -23.40
CA ALA A 156 16.08 -24.54 -24.11
C ALA A 156 16.45 -26.03 -24.23
N ASP A 157 16.16 -26.81 -23.20
CA ASP A 157 16.42 -28.25 -23.16
C ASP A 157 15.37 -29.10 -23.88
N GLY A 158 14.20 -28.54 -24.20
CA GLY A 158 13.06 -29.25 -24.81
C GLY A 158 12.47 -30.34 -23.91
N LYS A 159 12.52 -30.16 -22.59
CA LYS A 159 12.10 -31.13 -21.57
C LYS A 159 11.09 -30.53 -20.59
N ASP A 160 10.46 -31.39 -19.79
CA ASP A 160 9.54 -31.01 -18.71
C ASP A 160 8.47 -30.01 -19.21
N ALA A 161 8.22 -28.88 -18.54
CA ALA A 161 7.25 -27.89 -19.02
C ALA A 161 7.66 -27.27 -20.36
N GLY A 162 8.95 -27.20 -20.66
CA GLY A 162 9.48 -26.68 -21.92
C GLY A 162 9.02 -27.48 -23.14
N ILE A 163 8.78 -28.79 -23.00
CA ILE A 163 8.35 -29.67 -24.11
C ILE A 163 7.01 -29.21 -24.71
N ILE A 164 6.15 -28.57 -23.90
CA ILE A 164 4.81 -28.12 -24.30
C ILE A 164 4.87 -27.17 -25.49
N ASN A 165 5.93 -26.34 -25.59
CA ASN A 165 6.13 -25.38 -26.68
C ASN A 165 6.32 -26.04 -28.06
N THR A 166 6.62 -27.33 -28.10
CA THR A 166 6.87 -28.08 -29.35
C THR A 166 5.90 -29.24 -29.54
N LEU A 167 5.35 -29.78 -28.45
CA LEU A 167 4.56 -31.00 -28.45
C LEU A 167 3.06 -30.75 -28.64
N GLN A 168 2.55 -29.58 -28.25
CA GLN A 168 1.11 -29.29 -28.24
C GLN A 168 0.49 -29.33 -29.64
N GLU A 169 -0.46 -30.26 -29.85
CA GLU A 169 -1.24 -30.37 -31.10
C GLU A 169 -2.72 -30.01 -30.91
N LEU A 170 -3.22 -29.97 -29.68
CA LEU A 170 -4.58 -29.53 -29.38
C LEU A 170 -4.60 -28.05 -29.05
N THR A 171 -5.57 -27.34 -29.60
CA THR A 171 -5.90 -25.97 -29.25
C THR A 171 -7.37 -25.93 -28.88
N LEU A 172 -7.64 -25.71 -27.60
CA LEU A 172 -8.95 -25.36 -27.05
C LEU A 172 -8.83 -23.98 -26.44
N LYS A 173 -9.45 -22.98 -27.06
CA LYS A 173 -9.44 -21.57 -26.64
C LYS A 173 -10.86 -21.12 -26.41
N THR A 174 -11.02 -19.92 -25.85
CA THR A 174 -12.31 -19.25 -25.67
C THR A 174 -13.12 -19.27 -26.97
N GLU A 175 -14.36 -19.70 -26.90
CA GLU A 175 -15.31 -19.72 -28.02
C GLU A 175 -16.48 -18.79 -27.68
N PRO A 176 -16.30 -17.46 -27.87
CA PRO A 176 -17.29 -16.47 -27.42
C PRO A 176 -18.62 -16.63 -28.15
N ASP A 177 -18.62 -17.18 -29.36
CA ASP A 177 -19.82 -17.33 -30.19
C ASP A 177 -20.35 -18.79 -30.19
N ALA A 178 -19.87 -19.64 -29.28
CA ALA A 178 -20.32 -21.03 -29.20
C ALA A 178 -21.83 -21.14 -28.95
N HIS A 179 -22.44 -22.16 -29.57
CA HIS A 179 -23.81 -22.60 -29.28
C HIS A 179 -23.74 -23.91 -28.50
N THR A 180 -24.22 -23.91 -27.25
CA THR A 180 -24.06 -25.00 -26.30
C THR A 180 -25.40 -25.47 -25.76
N VAL A 181 -25.67 -26.77 -25.88
CA VAL A 181 -26.89 -27.40 -25.40
C VAL A 181 -26.57 -28.44 -24.35
N VAL A 182 -27.28 -28.38 -23.23
CA VAL A 182 -27.27 -29.40 -22.17
C VAL A 182 -28.40 -30.40 -22.40
N SER A 183 -28.12 -31.68 -22.18
CA SER A 183 -29.05 -32.80 -22.35
C SER A 183 -28.66 -33.99 -21.46
N GLY A 184 -29.39 -35.10 -21.54
CA GLY A 184 -29.13 -36.33 -20.78
C GLY A 184 -30.07 -36.51 -19.57
N ASP A 185 -29.62 -37.27 -18.57
CA ASP A 185 -30.38 -37.55 -17.35
C ASP A 185 -30.25 -36.38 -16.36
N VAL A 186 -30.86 -35.24 -16.70
CA VAL A 186 -30.76 -33.99 -15.93
C VAL A 186 -32.12 -33.36 -15.65
N ASN A 187 -32.22 -32.64 -14.52
CA ASN A 187 -33.29 -31.67 -14.31
C ASN A 187 -32.71 -30.26 -14.50
N TYR A 188 -33.37 -29.43 -15.29
CA TYR A 188 -32.99 -28.02 -15.44
C TYR A 188 -33.58 -27.21 -14.30
N LEU A 189 -32.82 -26.24 -13.80
CA LEU A 189 -33.40 -25.21 -12.96
C LEU A 189 -34.20 -24.24 -13.84
N THR A 190 -35.37 -23.83 -13.39
CA THR A 190 -36.12 -22.74 -14.02
C THR A 190 -35.46 -21.41 -13.67
N GLN A 191 -35.70 -20.36 -14.46
CA GLN A 191 -35.19 -19.02 -14.13
C GLN A 191 -35.65 -18.57 -12.74
N ALA A 192 -36.92 -18.80 -12.38
CA ALA A 192 -37.43 -18.50 -11.05
C ALA A 192 -36.73 -19.31 -9.93
N GLY A 193 -36.35 -20.55 -10.21
CA GLY A 193 -35.55 -21.38 -9.30
C GLY A 193 -34.13 -20.83 -9.10
N VAL A 194 -33.45 -20.46 -10.19
CA VAL A 194 -32.13 -19.81 -10.12
C VAL A 194 -32.20 -18.51 -9.34
N ASP A 195 -33.19 -17.65 -9.62
CA ASP A 195 -33.38 -16.38 -8.92
C ASP A 195 -33.68 -16.58 -7.43
N ALA A 196 -34.45 -17.61 -7.07
CA ALA A 196 -34.76 -17.93 -5.68
C ALA A 196 -33.56 -18.48 -4.89
N LEU A 197 -32.66 -19.21 -5.57
CA LEU A 197 -31.41 -19.71 -5.01
C LEU A 197 -30.33 -18.62 -4.97
N ASN A 198 -30.42 -17.60 -5.81
CA ASN A 198 -29.48 -16.49 -5.84
C ASN A 198 -29.61 -15.63 -4.57
N GLN A 199 -28.66 -15.77 -3.67
CA GLN A 199 -28.57 -15.04 -2.40
C GLN A 199 -27.47 -13.97 -2.47
N SER A 200 -27.32 -13.15 -1.41
CA SER A 200 -26.24 -12.16 -1.34
C SER A 200 -24.84 -12.78 -1.26
N ASP A 201 -24.75 -14.03 -0.81
CA ASP A 201 -23.54 -14.83 -0.80
C ASP A 201 -23.48 -15.73 -2.04
N TYR A 202 -22.35 -15.72 -2.75
CA TYR A 202 -22.13 -16.51 -3.96
C TYR A 202 -22.18 -18.02 -3.68
N LEU A 203 -21.61 -18.47 -2.55
CA LEU A 203 -21.57 -19.89 -2.20
C LEU A 203 -22.96 -20.42 -1.83
N ALA A 204 -23.78 -19.60 -1.17
CA ALA A 204 -25.15 -19.94 -0.81
C ALA A 204 -26.05 -20.31 -2.02
N ARG A 205 -25.70 -19.86 -3.24
CA ARG A 205 -26.43 -20.22 -4.47
C ARG A 205 -26.35 -21.70 -4.82
N PHE A 206 -25.29 -22.37 -4.37
CA PHE A 206 -25.01 -23.78 -4.68
C PHE A 206 -25.48 -24.74 -3.58
N ASP A 207 -26.47 -24.33 -2.77
CA ASP A 207 -27.04 -25.17 -1.72
C ASP A 207 -28.07 -26.17 -2.31
N GLY A 208 -27.64 -27.42 -2.52
CA GLY A 208 -28.50 -28.47 -3.10
C GLY A 208 -29.71 -28.85 -2.24
N ASP A 209 -29.64 -28.64 -0.92
CA ASP A 209 -30.74 -28.92 0.01
C ASP A 209 -31.89 -27.91 -0.13
N LYS A 210 -31.61 -26.72 -0.68
CA LYS A 210 -32.62 -25.68 -0.92
C LYS A 210 -33.37 -25.84 -2.25
N ILE A 211 -33.02 -26.82 -3.08
CA ILE A 211 -33.75 -27.08 -4.33
C ILE A 211 -35.14 -27.62 -4.02
N LYS A 212 -36.17 -26.98 -4.59
CA LYS A 212 -37.56 -27.40 -4.51
C LYS A 212 -38.05 -28.00 -5.82
N ALA A 213 -39.10 -28.82 -5.75
CA ALA A 213 -39.71 -29.41 -6.93
C ALA A 213 -40.19 -28.35 -7.94
N GLU A 214 -40.75 -27.22 -7.48
CA GLU A 214 -41.18 -26.13 -8.39
C GLU A 214 -40.02 -25.41 -9.09
N TYR A 215 -38.78 -25.60 -8.65
CA TYR A 215 -37.61 -25.02 -9.29
C TYR A 215 -37.14 -25.85 -10.48
N LEU A 216 -37.63 -27.07 -10.64
CA LEU A 216 -37.12 -28.04 -11.60
C LEU A 216 -38.08 -28.19 -12.80
N THR A 217 -37.49 -28.42 -13.97
CA THR A 217 -38.19 -28.81 -15.20
C THR A 217 -37.37 -29.84 -15.97
N THR A 218 -38.05 -30.72 -16.69
CA THR A 218 -37.41 -31.72 -17.58
C THR A 218 -37.26 -31.21 -19.01
N THR A 219 -37.91 -30.10 -19.36
CA THR A 219 -37.74 -29.42 -20.64
C THR A 219 -36.71 -28.32 -20.48
N ASN A 220 -35.65 -28.34 -21.29
CA ASN A 220 -34.58 -27.34 -21.25
C ASN A 220 -35.15 -25.93 -21.48
N PRO A 221 -35.09 -25.02 -20.49
CA PRO A 221 -35.59 -23.66 -20.62
C PRO A 221 -34.56 -22.69 -21.22
N TYR A 222 -33.32 -23.13 -21.42
CA TYR A 222 -32.19 -22.29 -21.87
C TYR A 222 -32.03 -22.31 -23.38
N SER A 223 -31.69 -21.15 -23.95
CA SER A 223 -31.20 -21.05 -25.33
C SER A 223 -29.83 -21.72 -25.44
N ASP A 224 -29.44 -22.10 -26.66
CA ASP A 224 -28.07 -22.57 -26.95
C ASP A 224 -27.02 -21.44 -26.85
N THR A 225 -27.46 -20.19 -26.74
CA THR A 225 -26.62 -19.00 -26.57
C THR A 225 -26.48 -18.53 -25.11
N ASP A 226 -27.08 -19.25 -24.17
CA ASP A 226 -27.10 -18.90 -22.74
C ASP A 226 -26.27 -19.90 -21.92
N ASP A 227 -25.87 -19.49 -20.72
CA ASP A 227 -25.40 -20.44 -19.71
C ASP A 227 -26.61 -21.24 -19.18
N ALA A 228 -26.42 -22.53 -18.88
CA ALA A 228 -27.49 -23.41 -18.45
C ALA A 228 -27.30 -23.87 -17.00
N TRP A 229 -28.39 -23.84 -16.23
CA TRP A 229 -28.41 -24.30 -14.84
C TRP A 229 -29.12 -25.64 -14.72
N VAL A 230 -28.49 -26.59 -14.04
CA VAL A 230 -29.07 -27.91 -13.80
C VAL A 230 -28.89 -28.36 -12.36
N ALA A 231 -29.81 -29.22 -11.93
CA ALA A 231 -29.64 -30.08 -10.78
C ALA A 231 -29.27 -31.49 -11.29
N LEU A 232 -28.06 -31.94 -10.98
CA LEU A 232 -27.52 -33.22 -11.44
C LEU A 232 -27.45 -34.21 -10.28
N GLU A 233 -28.21 -35.29 -10.38
CA GLU A 233 -28.24 -36.36 -9.37
C GLU A 233 -26.95 -37.20 -9.39
N VAL A 234 -26.51 -37.65 -8.21
CA VAL A 234 -25.35 -38.55 -8.09
C VAL A 234 -25.62 -39.85 -8.85
N GLY A 235 -24.68 -40.26 -9.68
CA GLY A 235 -24.76 -41.44 -10.55
C GLY A 235 -25.42 -41.19 -11.90
N LYS A 236 -25.93 -39.98 -12.17
CA LYS A 236 -26.47 -39.58 -13.47
C LYS A 236 -25.43 -38.87 -14.33
N THR A 237 -25.65 -38.92 -15.64
CA THR A 237 -24.78 -38.31 -16.64
C THR A 237 -25.51 -37.21 -17.40
N MET A 238 -24.89 -36.03 -17.41
CA MET A 238 -25.25 -34.90 -18.25
C MET A 238 -24.35 -34.89 -19.49
N THR A 239 -24.93 -34.57 -20.65
CA THR A 239 -24.18 -34.38 -21.90
C THR A 239 -24.29 -32.92 -22.34
N VAL A 240 -23.15 -32.27 -22.52
CA VAL A 240 -23.03 -30.89 -23.00
C VAL A 240 -22.45 -30.92 -24.42
N THR A 241 -23.20 -30.40 -25.38
CA THR A 241 -22.78 -30.34 -26.79
C THR A 241 -22.57 -28.90 -27.21
N SER A 242 -21.33 -28.54 -27.56
CA SER A 242 -20.95 -27.21 -28.02
C SER A 242 -20.62 -27.24 -29.51
N THR A 243 -21.16 -26.28 -30.26
CA THR A 243 -21.00 -26.09 -31.71
C THR A 243 -20.72 -24.62 -32.03
N ASN A 244 -20.62 -24.27 -33.32
CA ASN A 244 -20.24 -22.93 -33.78
C ASN A 244 -18.87 -22.49 -33.23
N LEU A 245 -17.92 -23.42 -33.24
CA LEU A 245 -16.57 -23.23 -32.73
C LEU A 245 -15.67 -22.68 -33.83
N SER A 246 -14.80 -21.75 -33.48
CA SER A 246 -13.98 -20.98 -34.41
C SER A 246 -12.49 -20.95 -34.04
N ASN A 247 -12.19 -21.13 -32.76
CA ASN A 247 -10.83 -20.98 -32.21
C ASN A 247 -10.18 -22.31 -31.83
N SER A 248 -10.92 -23.42 -31.92
CA SER A 248 -10.48 -24.75 -31.51
C SER A 248 -10.06 -25.63 -32.69
N ARG A 249 -8.97 -26.37 -32.53
CA ARG A 249 -8.40 -27.25 -33.56
C ARG A 249 -7.54 -28.36 -32.96
N PHE A 250 -7.37 -29.43 -33.72
CA PHE A 250 -6.34 -30.42 -33.50
C PHE A 250 -5.45 -30.47 -34.74
N LYS A 251 -4.16 -30.18 -34.58
CA LYS A 251 -3.23 -29.91 -35.69
C LYS A 251 -3.84 -28.84 -36.59
N ASP A 252 -3.95 -29.13 -37.88
CA ASP A 252 -4.57 -28.26 -38.89
C ASP A 252 -6.08 -28.49 -39.06
N THR A 253 -6.68 -29.43 -38.32
CA THR A 253 -8.11 -29.77 -38.43
C THR A 253 -8.94 -28.93 -37.46
N PRO A 254 -9.85 -28.06 -37.94
CA PRO A 254 -10.78 -27.34 -37.07
C PRO A 254 -11.70 -28.31 -36.30
N ILE A 255 -11.89 -28.05 -35.02
CA ILE A 255 -12.89 -28.75 -34.20
C ILE A 255 -14.20 -27.99 -34.39
N ALA A 256 -15.20 -28.63 -34.99
CA ALA A 256 -16.51 -28.02 -35.24
C ALA A 256 -17.51 -28.27 -34.09
N LYS A 257 -17.29 -29.34 -33.31
CA LYS A 257 -18.16 -29.71 -32.19
C LYS A 257 -17.36 -30.38 -31.07
N ILE A 258 -17.73 -30.04 -29.82
CA ILE A 258 -17.25 -30.70 -28.61
C ILE A 258 -18.46 -31.35 -27.94
N VAL A 259 -18.36 -32.62 -27.56
CA VAL A 259 -19.34 -33.31 -26.72
C VAL A 259 -18.63 -33.69 -25.42
N ARG A 260 -19.14 -33.18 -24.30
CA ARG A 260 -18.59 -33.41 -22.97
C ARG A 260 -19.63 -34.06 -22.08
N GLU A 261 -19.30 -35.22 -21.54
CA GLU A 261 -20.15 -35.94 -20.60
C GLU A 261 -19.67 -35.67 -19.17
N PHE A 262 -20.59 -35.36 -18.26
CA PHE A 262 -20.31 -35.13 -16.84
C PHE A 262 -21.11 -36.11 -15.99
N THR A 263 -20.43 -36.86 -15.13
CA THR A 263 -21.05 -37.80 -14.19
C THR A 263 -20.62 -37.45 -12.77
N VAL A 264 -21.58 -37.18 -11.89
CA VAL A 264 -21.30 -36.93 -10.47
C VAL A 264 -21.22 -38.28 -9.76
N THR A 265 -20.11 -38.56 -9.09
CA THR A 265 -19.91 -39.84 -8.39
C THR A 265 -19.93 -39.71 -6.87
N SER A 266 -19.79 -38.48 -6.36
CA SER A 266 -19.87 -38.18 -4.93
C SER A 266 -20.28 -36.72 -4.75
N ALA A 267 -21.04 -36.43 -3.70
CA ALA A 267 -21.45 -35.09 -3.30
C ALA A 267 -21.44 -34.98 -1.77
N PRO A 268 -21.11 -33.79 -1.22
CA PRO A 268 -21.05 -33.57 0.23
C PRO A 268 -22.43 -33.37 0.89
N GLY A 269 -23.45 -32.94 0.15
CA GLY A 269 -24.78 -32.63 0.66
C GLY A 269 -25.71 -33.83 0.74
N ASN A 270 -26.75 -33.73 1.57
CA ASN A 270 -27.73 -34.79 1.79
C ASN A 270 -28.77 -34.88 0.66
N SER A 271 -28.83 -33.86 -0.19
CA SER A 271 -29.86 -33.71 -1.21
C SER A 271 -29.81 -34.78 -2.33
N GLY A 272 -28.69 -35.50 -2.46
CA GLY A 272 -28.43 -36.50 -3.50
C GLY A 272 -28.16 -35.94 -4.90
N LYS A 273 -28.02 -34.63 -5.02
CA LYS A 273 -27.82 -33.87 -6.27
C LYS A 273 -26.92 -32.67 -6.03
N ILE A 274 -26.24 -32.22 -7.07
CA ILE A 274 -25.47 -30.97 -7.06
C ILE A 274 -26.15 -29.93 -7.95
N ILE A 275 -25.81 -28.66 -7.73
CA ILE A 275 -26.13 -27.58 -8.67
C ILE A 275 -24.94 -27.38 -9.60
N ALA A 276 -25.23 -27.29 -10.90
CA ALA A 276 -24.23 -26.99 -11.91
C ALA A 276 -24.66 -25.81 -12.79
N ASN A 277 -23.74 -24.87 -12.99
CA ASN A 277 -23.81 -23.82 -14.00
C ASN A 277 -22.88 -24.17 -15.16
N VAL A 278 -23.45 -24.59 -16.27
CA VAL A 278 -22.71 -24.94 -17.48
C VAL A 278 -22.54 -23.68 -18.32
N TYR A 279 -21.30 -23.29 -18.53
CA TYR A 279 -21.01 -22.13 -19.36
C TYR A 279 -21.27 -22.43 -20.83
N ARG A 280 -21.81 -21.44 -21.55
CA ARG A 280 -21.93 -21.49 -23.01
C ARG A 280 -20.58 -21.72 -23.67
N ASP A 281 -19.55 -21.04 -23.21
CA ASP A 281 -18.18 -21.17 -23.72
C ASP A 281 -17.54 -22.46 -23.18
N PRO A 282 -17.29 -23.48 -24.02
CA PRO A 282 -16.74 -24.76 -23.58
C PRO A 282 -15.37 -24.66 -22.92
N ALA A 283 -14.58 -23.62 -23.22
CA ALA A 283 -13.28 -23.39 -22.58
C ALA A 283 -13.40 -22.94 -21.11
N LYS A 284 -14.56 -22.41 -20.69
CA LYS A 284 -14.89 -22.10 -19.29
C LYS A 284 -15.52 -23.27 -18.55
N THR A 285 -16.08 -24.22 -19.29
CA THR A 285 -16.58 -25.52 -18.80
C THR A 285 -17.78 -25.39 -17.83
N ILE A 286 -17.57 -25.36 -16.52
CA ILE A 286 -18.66 -25.54 -15.54
C ILE A 286 -18.29 -25.05 -14.14
N VAL A 287 -19.24 -24.46 -13.42
CA VAL A 287 -19.16 -24.33 -11.96
C VAL A 287 -20.12 -25.33 -11.34
N VAL A 288 -19.66 -26.06 -10.33
CA VAL A 288 -20.46 -27.02 -9.59
C VAL A 288 -20.42 -26.73 -8.10
N GLY A 289 -21.49 -27.09 -7.39
CA GLY A 289 -21.48 -27.01 -5.94
C GLY A 289 -22.66 -27.67 -5.29
N ASP A 290 -22.54 -27.84 -3.98
CA ASP A 290 -23.55 -28.44 -3.12
C ASP A 290 -23.43 -27.87 -1.68
N SER A 291 -24.44 -28.16 -0.84
CA SER A 291 -24.30 -27.98 0.60
C SER A 291 -23.19 -28.89 1.14
N THR A 292 -22.58 -28.51 2.26
CA THR A 292 -21.58 -29.35 2.94
C THR A 292 -22.19 -29.93 4.21
N ASP A 293 -22.69 -31.16 4.13
CA ASP A 293 -23.29 -31.87 5.26
C ASP A 293 -22.44 -33.04 5.77
N SER A 294 -21.46 -33.45 4.98
CA SER A 294 -20.57 -34.57 5.25
C SER A 294 -19.13 -34.27 4.81
N THR A 295 -18.20 -35.15 5.15
CA THR A 295 -16.81 -35.07 4.69
C THR A 295 -16.60 -35.67 3.30
N ASN A 296 -17.66 -36.12 2.63
CA ASN A 296 -17.55 -36.68 1.29
C ASN A 296 -17.06 -35.61 0.30
N PRO A 297 -16.17 -35.95 -0.65
CA PRO A 297 -15.80 -35.02 -1.70
C PRO A 297 -16.97 -34.77 -2.65
N LEU A 298 -17.01 -33.59 -3.26
CA LEU A 298 -17.73 -33.41 -4.52
C LEU A 298 -16.81 -33.93 -5.63
N THR A 299 -17.24 -34.98 -6.35
CA THR A 299 -16.41 -35.63 -7.39
C THR A 299 -17.18 -35.74 -8.70
N ILE A 300 -16.55 -35.27 -9.78
CA ILE A 300 -17.10 -35.27 -11.14
C ILE A 300 -16.13 -35.96 -12.08
N LYS A 301 -16.66 -36.94 -12.82
CA LYS A 301 -15.99 -37.56 -13.95
C LYS A 301 -16.41 -36.88 -15.24
N VAL A 302 -15.46 -36.67 -16.13
CA VAL A 302 -15.67 -36.00 -17.41
C VAL A 302 -15.13 -36.86 -18.54
N VAL A 303 -15.83 -36.90 -19.66
CA VAL A 303 -15.36 -37.53 -20.90
C VAL A 303 -15.52 -36.55 -22.06
N ASP A 304 -14.43 -36.29 -22.79
CA ASP A 304 -14.42 -35.37 -23.93
C ASP A 304 -14.37 -36.10 -25.28
N HIS A 305 -15.20 -35.65 -26.22
CA HIS A 305 -15.17 -36.05 -27.62
C HIS A 305 -15.13 -34.82 -28.54
N TYR A 306 -14.25 -34.83 -29.52
CA TYR A 306 -14.04 -33.74 -30.46
C TYR A 306 -14.43 -34.19 -31.87
N TYR A 307 -15.11 -33.34 -32.64
CA TYR A 307 -15.57 -33.70 -33.99
C TYR A 307 -15.19 -32.63 -35.01
N ASP A 308 -14.85 -33.07 -36.22
CA ASP A 308 -14.63 -32.20 -37.38
C ASP A 308 -15.96 -31.70 -37.99
N ALA A 309 -15.87 -30.85 -39.02
CA ALA A 309 -17.04 -30.32 -39.72
C ALA A 309 -17.86 -31.38 -40.49
N ALA A 310 -17.27 -32.53 -40.80
CA ALA A 310 -17.95 -33.66 -41.42
C ALA A 310 -18.65 -34.57 -40.38
N GLY A 311 -18.42 -34.32 -39.08
CA GLY A 311 -18.98 -35.10 -37.99
C GLY A 311 -18.15 -36.33 -37.62
N ASN A 312 -16.93 -36.47 -38.11
CA ASN A 312 -16.02 -37.54 -37.70
C ASN A 312 -15.34 -37.18 -36.39
N GLU A 313 -15.12 -38.17 -35.53
CA GLU A 313 -14.38 -37.98 -34.29
C GLU A 313 -12.90 -37.72 -34.56
N VAL A 314 -12.39 -36.62 -34.00
CA VAL A 314 -11.00 -36.22 -34.04
C VAL A 314 -10.25 -36.97 -32.95
N GLN A 315 -9.27 -37.77 -33.33
CA GLN A 315 -8.44 -38.58 -32.42
C GLN A 315 -7.40 -37.71 -31.70
N ALA A 316 -7.85 -36.66 -31.01
CA ALA A 316 -6.99 -35.66 -30.41
C ALA A 316 -6.21 -36.17 -29.19
N VAL A 317 -6.62 -37.25 -28.54
CA VAL A 317 -6.23 -37.54 -27.15
C VAL A 317 -5.26 -38.73 -27.01
N TYR A 318 -5.03 -39.50 -28.07
CA TYR A 318 -4.46 -40.86 -27.93
C TYR A 318 -2.96 -40.99 -28.20
N ASP A 319 -2.29 -39.98 -28.74
CA ASP A 319 -0.87 -40.05 -29.12
C ASP A 319 0.08 -39.34 -28.14
N GLY A 320 -0.45 -38.71 -27.08
CA GLY A 320 0.35 -37.97 -26.13
C GLY A 320 0.71 -36.55 -26.58
N ASN A 321 0.17 -36.02 -27.68
CA ASN A 321 0.56 -34.69 -28.16
C ASN A 321 -0.42 -33.58 -27.75
N SER A 322 -1.52 -33.94 -27.10
CA SER A 322 -2.47 -32.98 -26.56
C SER A 322 -2.23 -32.72 -25.09
N ILE A 323 -2.23 -31.46 -24.71
CA ILE A 323 -1.91 -31.03 -23.34
C ILE A 323 -2.96 -30.03 -22.88
N ILE A 324 -3.65 -30.30 -21.77
CA ILE A 324 -4.62 -29.37 -21.21
C ILE A 324 -4.05 -28.66 -19.99
N ALA A 325 -4.59 -27.47 -19.74
CA ALA A 325 -4.31 -26.70 -18.55
C ALA A 325 -4.96 -27.35 -17.33
N VAL A 326 -4.23 -27.35 -16.22
CA VAL A 326 -4.73 -27.70 -14.89
C VAL A 326 -4.43 -26.52 -13.99
N ASN A 327 -5.17 -25.43 -14.20
CA ASN A 327 -4.96 -24.17 -13.48
C ASN A 327 -5.96 -24.04 -12.32
N SER A 328 -5.74 -23.07 -11.43
CA SER A 328 -6.68 -22.75 -10.33
C SER A 328 -6.97 -23.97 -9.46
N LEU A 329 -5.93 -24.66 -8.97
CA LEU A 329 -6.10 -25.69 -7.95
C LEU A 329 -5.87 -25.11 -6.56
N ASN A 330 -6.92 -24.57 -5.98
CA ASN A 330 -6.86 -23.88 -4.70
C ASN A 330 -6.73 -24.88 -3.55
N HIS A 331 -5.88 -24.54 -2.58
CA HIS A 331 -5.82 -25.17 -1.27
C HIS A 331 -5.74 -24.08 -0.22
N TYR A 332 -6.75 -24.01 0.65
CA TYR A 332 -6.78 -23.04 1.72
C TYR A 332 -7.26 -23.62 3.06
N ASN A 333 -6.69 -23.07 4.12
CA ASN A 333 -7.04 -23.35 5.50
C ASN A 333 -7.83 -22.17 6.06
N GLY A 334 -9.07 -22.40 6.46
CA GLY A 334 -9.96 -21.32 6.92
C GLY A 334 -10.29 -20.28 5.85
N ILE A 335 -11.16 -19.34 6.22
CA ILE A 335 -11.60 -18.24 5.37
C ILE A 335 -11.15 -16.93 5.99
N ARG A 336 -10.33 -16.18 5.25
CA ARG A 336 -9.84 -14.87 5.68
C ARG A 336 -10.91 -13.81 5.47
N TYR A 337 -11.09 -12.92 6.45
CA TYR A 337 -11.89 -11.70 6.31
C TYR A 337 -11.21 -10.52 6.98
N THR A 338 -11.64 -9.30 6.64
CA THR A 338 -11.13 -8.07 7.24
C THR A 338 -12.22 -7.41 8.08
N GLU A 339 -11.89 -7.11 9.32
CA GLU A 339 -12.77 -6.36 10.23
C GLU A 339 -11.97 -5.24 10.88
N ASN A 340 -12.42 -3.99 10.74
CA ASN A 340 -11.74 -2.80 11.27
C ASN A 340 -10.26 -2.67 10.85
N GLY A 341 -9.90 -3.17 9.65
CA GLY A 341 -8.53 -3.14 9.14
C GLY A 341 -7.64 -4.27 9.64
N GLU A 342 -8.16 -5.18 10.47
CA GLU A 342 -7.44 -6.36 10.96
C GLU A 342 -7.82 -7.60 10.17
N THR A 343 -6.83 -8.44 9.86
CA THR A 343 -7.05 -9.78 9.29
C THR A 343 -7.58 -10.72 10.36
N LYS A 344 -8.72 -11.35 10.08
CA LYS A 344 -9.38 -12.36 10.93
C LYS A 344 -9.73 -13.61 10.14
N TRP A 345 -10.07 -14.68 10.87
CA TRP A 345 -10.35 -16.00 10.32
C TRP A 345 -11.72 -16.49 10.73
N ALA A 346 -12.45 -17.02 9.77
CA ALA A 346 -13.66 -17.80 9.97
C ALA A 346 -13.40 -19.23 9.49
N TRP A 347 -14.20 -20.18 9.98
CA TRP A 347 -14.16 -21.58 9.51
C TRP A 347 -12.76 -22.22 9.57
N GLU A 348 -11.98 -21.99 10.63
CA GLU A 348 -10.57 -22.41 10.74
C GLU A 348 -10.33 -23.93 10.51
N ASP A 349 -11.35 -24.74 10.79
CA ASP A 349 -11.37 -26.19 10.54
C ASP A 349 -11.51 -26.56 9.05
N THR A 350 -11.85 -25.61 8.17
CA THR A 350 -11.91 -25.82 6.73
C THR A 350 -10.50 -26.06 6.19
N LYS A 351 -10.36 -27.14 5.43
CA LYS A 351 -9.16 -27.60 4.72
C LYS A 351 -9.50 -27.81 3.25
N HIS A 352 -9.98 -26.75 2.63
CA HIS A 352 -10.45 -26.80 1.25
C HIS A 352 -9.31 -27.19 0.32
N ILE A 353 -9.56 -28.17 -0.54
CA ILE A 353 -8.58 -28.66 -1.49
C ILE A 353 -9.27 -29.09 -2.78
N GLU A 354 -8.81 -28.50 -3.87
CA GLU A 354 -9.20 -28.85 -5.23
C GLU A 354 -8.16 -29.77 -5.86
N LYS A 355 -8.64 -30.78 -6.59
CA LYS A 355 -7.79 -31.83 -7.15
C LYS A 355 -8.25 -32.27 -8.52
N MET A 356 -7.30 -32.79 -9.29
CA MET A 356 -7.55 -33.54 -10.52
C MET A 356 -6.81 -34.88 -10.48
N SER A 357 -7.45 -35.98 -10.89
CA SER A 357 -6.75 -37.27 -11.03
C SER A 357 -5.95 -37.34 -12.33
N VAL A 358 -4.75 -37.93 -12.26
CA VAL A 358 -3.88 -38.17 -13.41
C VAL A 358 -4.43 -39.32 -14.29
N GLY A 359 -4.94 -40.39 -13.68
CA GLY A 359 -5.41 -41.57 -14.41
C GLY A 359 -4.32 -42.17 -15.32
N SER A 360 -4.66 -42.40 -16.59
CA SER A 360 -3.71 -42.88 -17.62
C SER A 360 -2.90 -41.75 -18.28
N ASN A 361 -3.18 -40.50 -17.94
CA ASN A 361 -2.50 -39.33 -18.46
C ASN A 361 -1.15 -39.13 -17.77
N LYS A 362 -0.43 -38.05 -18.12
CA LYS A 362 0.83 -37.69 -17.45
C LYS A 362 0.80 -36.24 -17.00
N PHE A 363 1.06 -36.01 -15.72
CA PHE A 363 1.26 -34.67 -15.20
C PHE A 363 2.57 -34.07 -15.73
N ILE A 364 2.52 -32.79 -16.10
CA ILE A 364 3.69 -31.96 -16.40
C ILE A 364 3.74 -30.85 -15.34
N PRO A 365 4.68 -30.92 -14.38
CA PRO A 365 4.85 -29.87 -13.38
C PRO A 365 5.25 -28.55 -14.04
N ILE A 366 4.65 -27.44 -13.56
CA ILE A 366 5.03 -26.09 -13.97
C ILE A 366 6.08 -25.54 -12.99
N PRO A 367 7.22 -25.01 -13.46
CA PRO A 367 8.27 -24.49 -12.59
C PRO A 367 7.75 -23.45 -11.61
N GLY A 368 8.10 -23.62 -10.33
CA GLY A 368 7.69 -22.71 -9.26
C GLY A 368 6.21 -22.76 -8.88
N SER A 369 5.39 -23.62 -9.47
CA SER A 369 4.01 -23.85 -9.02
C SER A 369 3.96 -24.53 -7.64
N SER A 370 2.88 -24.29 -6.90
CA SER A 370 2.53 -24.98 -5.66
C SER A 370 1.91 -26.36 -5.93
N VAL A 371 1.44 -26.60 -7.15
CA VAL A 371 0.74 -27.81 -7.58
C VAL A 371 1.73 -28.92 -7.92
N SER A 372 1.47 -30.11 -7.41
CA SER A 372 2.29 -31.30 -7.65
C SER A 372 1.42 -32.54 -7.76
N GLU A 373 1.96 -33.60 -8.36
CA GLU A 373 1.34 -34.92 -8.33
C GLU A 373 1.69 -35.64 -7.02
N GLN A 374 0.67 -36.18 -6.35
CA GLN A 374 0.74 -36.99 -5.16
C GLN A 374 -0.12 -38.24 -5.37
N ASN A 375 0.52 -39.41 -5.50
CA ASN A 375 -0.17 -40.70 -5.64
C ASN A 375 -1.25 -40.72 -6.75
N GLY A 376 -0.98 -40.09 -7.89
CA GLY A 376 -1.93 -40.03 -9.02
C GLY A 376 -3.03 -38.97 -8.90
N GLU A 377 -2.96 -38.08 -7.91
CA GLU A 377 -3.77 -36.86 -7.83
C GLU A 377 -2.88 -35.62 -7.96
N ILE A 378 -3.38 -34.58 -8.63
CA ILE A 378 -2.71 -33.30 -8.84
C ILE A 378 -3.38 -32.28 -7.93
N TYR A 379 -2.62 -31.66 -7.03
CA TYR A 379 -3.10 -30.60 -6.13
C TYR A 379 -1.94 -29.86 -5.46
N SER A 380 -2.25 -28.75 -4.77
CA SER A 380 -1.29 -28.06 -3.92
C SER A 380 -1.18 -28.72 -2.55
N VAL A 381 -0.01 -29.25 -2.17
CA VAL A 381 0.15 -29.97 -0.88
C VAL A 381 -0.06 -29.06 0.32
N ASN A 382 0.41 -27.82 0.24
CA ASN A 382 0.27 -26.81 1.26
C ASN A 382 -0.75 -25.74 0.84
N ASP A 383 -1.12 -24.90 1.80
CA ASP A 383 -1.90 -23.69 1.54
C ASP A 383 -1.22 -22.87 0.44
N ASN A 384 -1.96 -22.60 -0.64
CA ASN A 384 -1.50 -21.72 -1.70
C ASN A 384 -2.32 -20.44 -1.79
N GLN A 385 -3.24 -20.20 -0.84
CA GLN A 385 -4.17 -19.08 -0.87
C GLN A 385 -3.72 -17.91 0.00
N TYR A 386 -3.08 -18.17 1.14
CA TYR A 386 -2.81 -17.15 2.16
C TYR A 386 -1.34 -17.13 2.59
N LEU A 387 -0.72 -15.95 2.56
CA LEU A 387 0.67 -15.77 3.03
C LEU A 387 0.81 -16.16 4.50
N GLU A 388 -0.21 -15.86 5.29
CA GLU A 388 -0.30 -16.17 6.72
C GLU A 388 -0.22 -17.68 7.00
N HIS A 389 -0.57 -18.52 6.03
CA HIS A 389 -0.49 -19.99 6.10
C HIS A 389 0.67 -20.58 5.30
N GLY A 390 1.63 -19.74 4.89
CA GLY A 390 2.86 -20.17 4.23
C GLY A 390 2.80 -20.20 2.71
N SER A 391 1.71 -19.74 2.09
CA SER A 391 1.71 -19.50 0.65
C SER A 391 2.74 -18.42 0.29
N LYS A 392 3.27 -18.48 -0.93
CA LYS A 392 4.18 -17.46 -1.47
C LYS A 392 3.44 -16.26 -2.06
N PHE A 393 2.18 -16.48 -2.46
CA PHE A 393 1.31 -15.47 -3.04
C PHE A 393 -0.09 -15.60 -2.44
N ASN A 394 -0.78 -14.48 -2.24
CA ASN A 394 -2.21 -14.53 -1.94
C ASN A 394 -3.00 -14.94 -3.18
N GLY A 395 -4.01 -15.80 -3.01
CA GLY A 395 -4.93 -16.15 -4.10
C GLY A 395 -5.88 -15.02 -4.45
N ASN A 396 -6.39 -14.31 -3.44
CA ASN A 396 -7.18 -13.09 -3.64
C ASN A 396 -6.32 -11.83 -3.63
N ASP A 397 -6.83 -10.78 -4.25
CA ASP A 397 -6.29 -9.43 -4.17
C ASP A 397 -6.14 -8.98 -2.70
N MET A 398 -5.02 -8.33 -2.41
CA MET A 398 -4.74 -7.72 -1.12
C MET A 398 -4.28 -6.28 -1.30
N GLY A 399 -5.14 -5.33 -0.94
CA GLY A 399 -4.89 -3.91 -1.19
C GLY A 399 -4.70 -3.67 -2.68
N ASN A 400 -3.50 -3.24 -3.08
CA ASN A 400 -3.13 -3.02 -4.49
C ASN A 400 -2.39 -4.20 -5.12
N VAL A 401 -2.15 -5.28 -4.37
CA VAL A 401 -1.45 -6.47 -4.87
C VAL A 401 -2.49 -7.42 -5.43
N LYS A 402 -2.35 -7.72 -6.73
CA LYS A 402 -3.21 -8.68 -7.42
C LYS A 402 -2.94 -10.10 -6.93
N GLY A 403 -4.00 -10.83 -6.59
CA GLY A 403 -3.95 -12.24 -6.21
C GLY A 403 -3.53 -13.11 -7.38
N TRP A 404 -2.93 -14.28 -7.10
CA TRP A 404 -2.50 -15.19 -8.15
C TRP A 404 -3.69 -15.84 -8.86
N ASP A 405 -4.81 -16.03 -8.18
CA ASP A 405 -5.96 -16.81 -8.69
C ASP A 405 -6.90 -15.96 -9.56
N ASP A 406 -6.29 -15.35 -10.56
CA ASP A 406 -6.93 -14.62 -11.63
C ASP A 406 -6.14 -14.95 -12.91
N GLU A 407 -6.83 -15.39 -13.96
CA GLU A 407 -6.21 -15.85 -15.21
C GLU A 407 -5.30 -14.80 -15.88
N THR A 408 -5.44 -13.52 -15.53
CA THR A 408 -4.64 -12.42 -16.04
C THR A 408 -3.45 -12.06 -15.14
N ALA A 409 -3.32 -12.69 -13.97
CA ALA A 409 -2.23 -12.45 -13.05
C ALA A 409 -0.91 -13.03 -13.60
N PRO A 410 0.21 -12.30 -13.56
CA PRO A 410 1.50 -12.80 -14.04
C PRO A 410 2.01 -14.02 -13.25
N ASN A 411 1.47 -14.23 -12.05
CA ASN A 411 1.76 -15.36 -11.16
C ASN A 411 0.64 -16.41 -11.12
N PHE A 412 -0.30 -16.42 -12.06
CA PHE A 412 -1.35 -17.45 -12.14
C PHE A 412 -0.79 -18.88 -12.20
N TYR A 413 0.44 -19.04 -12.69
CA TYR A 413 1.16 -20.32 -12.69
C TYR A 413 1.34 -20.92 -11.29
N TRP A 414 1.22 -20.12 -10.22
CA TRP A 414 1.42 -20.57 -8.83
C TRP A 414 0.46 -21.69 -8.42
N GLY A 415 -0.81 -21.64 -8.83
CA GLY A 415 -1.76 -22.73 -8.58
C GLY A 415 -2.03 -23.58 -9.80
N SER A 416 -1.03 -23.76 -10.68
CA SER A 416 -1.25 -24.34 -12.01
C SER A 416 -0.33 -25.50 -12.37
N GLY A 417 -0.77 -26.29 -13.33
CA GLY A 417 -0.15 -27.49 -13.85
C GLY A 417 -0.55 -27.72 -15.31
N ALA A 418 -0.02 -28.78 -15.90
CA ALA A 418 -0.47 -29.24 -17.21
C ALA A 418 -0.65 -30.77 -17.21
N LEU A 419 -1.63 -31.25 -17.98
CA LEU A 419 -1.89 -32.68 -18.14
C LEU A 419 -1.72 -33.07 -19.60
N ARG A 420 -0.72 -33.91 -19.86
CA ARG A 420 -0.47 -34.53 -21.16
C ARG A 420 -1.39 -35.73 -21.34
N LEU A 421 -2.18 -35.71 -22.39
CA LEU A 421 -3.30 -36.61 -22.56
C LEU A 421 -2.93 -37.88 -23.33
N TYR A 422 -3.34 -39.02 -22.78
CA TYR A 422 -3.39 -40.35 -23.39
C TYR A 422 -4.78 -40.98 -23.24
N ASP A 423 -5.65 -40.34 -22.47
CA ASP A 423 -7.00 -40.75 -22.13
C ASP A 423 -7.88 -39.50 -22.01
N ASN A 424 -9.10 -39.58 -22.54
CA ASN A 424 -10.07 -38.48 -22.57
C ASN A 424 -10.98 -38.45 -21.33
N HIS A 425 -10.71 -39.29 -20.34
CA HIS A 425 -11.39 -39.31 -19.06
C HIS A 425 -10.66 -38.44 -18.04
N TYR A 426 -11.40 -37.57 -17.38
CA TYR A 426 -10.90 -36.70 -16.32
C TYR A 426 -11.70 -36.94 -15.05
N THR A 427 -11.06 -36.76 -13.89
CA THR A 427 -11.77 -36.74 -12.61
C THR A 427 -11.34 -35.51 -11.84
N PHE A 428 -12.31 -34.67 -11.53
CA PHE A 428 -12.17 -33.46 -10.74
C PHE A 428 -12.82 -33.68 -9.38
N SER A 429 -12.18 -33.22 -8.31
CA SER A 429 -12.75 -33.32 -6.98
C SER A 429 -12.37 -32.14 -6.11
N VAL A 430 -13.30 -31.75 -5.23
CA VAL A 430 -13.09 -30.75 -4.19
C VAL A 430 -13.60 -31.29 -2.86
N GLN A 431 -12.92 -30.97 -1.76
CA GLN A 431 -13.32 -31.40 -0.42
C GLN A 431 -12.75 -30.51 0.68
N GLY A 432 -13.15 -30.80 1.92
CA GLY A 432 -12.50 -30.27 3.13
C GLY A 432 -13.15 -29.03 3.74
N ASN A 433 -14.23 -28.52 3.16
CA ASN A 433 -15.05 -27.51 3.80
C ASN A 433 -15.68 -28.03 5.09
N SER A 434 -15.81 -27.17 6.09
CA SER A 434 -16.56 -27.47 7.31
C SER A 434 -18.06 -27.61 7.03
N VAL A 435 -18.76 -28.42 7.82
CA VAL A 435 -20.22 -28.56 7.73
C VAL A 435 -20.89 -27.18 7.84
N GLY A 436 -21.80 -26.88 6.92
CA GLY A 436 -22.48 -25.58 6.81
C GLY A 436 -21.79 -24.54 5.91
N LEU A 437 -20.56 -24.79 5.45
CA LEU A 437 -19.90 -23.99 4.42
C LEU A 437 -20.00 -24.70 3.06
N ASN A 438 -20.91 -24.26 2.19
CA ASN A 438 -21.13 -24.87 0.88
C ASN A 438 -19.83 -25.09 0.10
N THR A 439 -19.74 -26.23 -0.57
CA THR A 439 -18.60 -26.60 -1.39
C THR A 439 -18.89 -26.22 -2.83
N VAL A 440 -18.08 -25.32 -3.41
CA VAL A 440 -18.19 -24.87 -4.79
C VAL A 440 -16.85 -25.06 -5.47
N TYR A 441 -16.86 -25.50 -6.71
CA TYR A 441 -15.67 -25.69 -7.52
C TYR A 441 -15.93 -25.29 -8.97
N TRP A 442 -15.13 -24.35 -9.46
CA TRP A 442 -15.06 -24.04 -10.87
C TRP A 442 -13.80 -24.67 -11.45
N PHE A 443 -13.96 -25.53 -12.44
CA PHE A 443 -12.83 -26.04 -13.23
C PHE A 443 -13.07 -25.78 -14.72
N ALA A 444 -11.97 -25.59 -15.45
CA ALA A 444 -11.97 -25.30 -16.86
C ALA A 444 -11.05 -26.27 -17.62
N ILE A 445 -11.56 -26.84 -18.71
CA ILE A 445 -10.80 -27.70 -19.62
C ILE A 445 -10.52 -26.93 -20.90
N ASN A 446 -9.26 -26.48 -21.02
CA ASN A 446 -8.78 -25.74 -22.18
C ASN A 446 -7.25 -25.92 -22.34
N THR A 447 -6.66 -25.23 -23.30
CA THR A 447 -5.22 -25.27 -23.59
C THR A 447 -4.50 -23.98 -23.21
N ASN A 448 -5.05 -23.21 -22.27
CA ASN A 448 -4.46 -21.98 -21.76
C ASN A 448 -3.60 -22.28 -20.52
N ILE A 449 -2.49 -23.01 -20.73
CA ILE A 449 -1.58 -23.42 -19.66
C ILE A 449 -0.87 -22.18 -19.10
N ALA A 450 -0.91 -22.01 -17.78
CA ALA A 450 -0.26 -20.90 -17.11
C ALA A 450 1.23 -21.21 -16.87
N PHE A 451 2.12 -20.41 -17.44
CA PHE A 451 3.58 -20.54 -17.28
C PHE A 451 4.16 -19.36 -16.49
N PRO A 452 5.32 -19.53 -15.84
CA PRO A 452 6.07 -18.43 -15.25
C PRO A 452 6.34 -17.32 -16.27
N GLN A 453 6.03 -16.09 -15.89
CA GLN A 453 6.27 -14.89 -16.69
C GLN A 453 7.54 -14.18 -16.19
N PRO A 454 8.17 -13.30 -17.00
CA PRO A 454 9.25 -12.44 -16.53
C PRO A 454 8.84 -11.71 -15.23
N PRO A 455 9.70 -11.64 -14.20
CA PRO A 455 9.32 -11.20 -12.87
C PRO A 455 8.99 -9.70 -12.76
N GLY A 456 9.24 -8.92 -13.82
CA GLY A 456 9.09 -7.47 -13.83
C GLY A 456 10.29 -6.76 -13.23
N GLU A 457 10.05 -5.58 -12.65
CA GLU A 457 11.08 -4.78 -11.98
C GLU A 457 11.30 -5.28 -10.55
N GLU A 458 12.56 -5.29 -10.13
CA GLU A 458 12.91 -5.59 -8.74
C GLU A 458 12.41 -4.45 -7.83
N PRO A 459 11.75 -4.77 -6.70
CA PRO A 459 11.28 -3.73 -5.79
C PRO A 459 12.45 -2.91 -5.24
N VAL A 460 12.21 -1.62 -5.03
CA VAL A 460 13.22 -0.69 -4.52
C VAL A 460 13.12 -0.62 -3.01
N LYS A 461 14.24 -0.83 -2.32
CA LYS A 461 14.30 -0.70 -0.86
C LYS A 461 13.96 0.74 -0.42
N PRO A 462 13.01 0.94 0.52
CA PRO A 462 12.72 2.25 1.08
C PRO A 462 13.96 2.89 1.71
N SER A 463 14.05 4.22 1.65
CA SER A 463 15.12 4.98 2.29
C SER A 463 14.71 5.37 3.71
N GLU A 464 15.59 5.11 4.67
CA GLU A 464 15.35 5.46 6.07
C GLU A 464 15.36 7.00 6.25
N PRO A 465 14.37 7.58 6.96
CA PRO A 465 14.38 9.01 7.24
C PRO A 465 15.51 9.35 8.21
N THR A 466 16.05 10.57 8.08
CA THR A 466 17.12 11.06 8.95
C THR A 466 16.53 11.72 10.19
N GLU A 467 17.00 11.33 11.37
CA GLU A 467 16.61 11.96 12.63
C GLU A 467 17.12 13.42 12.66
N PRO A 468 16.29 14.41 13.05
CA PRO A 468 16.72 15.79 13.12
C PRO A 468 17.78 15.98 14.20
N GLU A 469 18.88 16.66 13.86
CA GLU A 469 19.92 17.01 14.82
C GLU A 469 19.39 18.05 15.83
N ALA A 470 19.73 17.88 17.10
CA ALA A 470 19.34 18.82 18.15
C ALA A 470 19.97 20.19 17.91
N PRO A 471 19.18 21.28 17.77
CA PRO A 471 19.74 22.60 17.56
C PRO A 471 20.36 23.13 18.86
N SER A 472 21.25 24.12 18.73
CA SER A 472 21.86 24.81 19.86
C SER A 472 21.56 26.30 19.85
N VAL A 473 21.21 26.85 21.01
CA VAL A 473 20.98 28.29 21.22
C VAL A 473 21.90 28.80 22.34
N THR A 474 22.34 30.06 22.27
CA THR A 474 23.23 30.67 23.27
C THR A 474 22.53 31.84 23.96
N VAL A 475 22.64 31.92 25.29
CA VAL A 475 22.06 32.97 26.12
C VAL A 475 23.19 33.76 26.79
N ASN A 476 23.14 35.10 26.69
CA ASN A 476 24.15 36.01 27.24
C ASN A 476 23.70 36.58 28.60
N LYS A 477 24.66 37.03 29.41
CA LYS A 477 24.39 37.86 30.61
C LYS A 477 24.32 39.34 30.21
N TYR A 478 23.49 40.11 30.90
CA TYR A 478 23.28 41.53 30.62
C TYR A 478 23.70 42.40 31.81
N ALA A 479 24.33 43.56 31.54
CA ALA A 479 24.65 44.56 32.55
C ALA A 479 24.38 45.99 32.05
N ILE A 480 23.84 46.82 32.94
CA ILE A 480 23.54 48.23 32.71
C ILE A 480 24.69 49.07 33.23
N ILE A 481 25.17 50.00 32.41
CA ILE A 481 26.19 50.98 32.83
C ILE A 481 25.46 52.28 33.18
N SER A 482 25.28 52.53 34.47
CA SER A 482 24.75 53.81 34.94
C SER A 482 25.88 54.82 35.06
N ALA A 483 25.85 55.83 34.19
CA ALA A 483 26.51 57.10 34.45
C ALA A 483 25.54 57.98 35.24
N LEU A 484 25.90 58.36 36.47
CA LEU A 484 25.27 59.51 37.15
C LEU A 484 26.31 60.63 37.27
N PRO A 485 25.96 61.88 36.95
CA PRO A 485 26.82 63.02 37.25
C PRO A 485 26.73 63.31 38.75
N VAL A 486 27.86 63.30 39.46
CA VAL A 486 27.96 63.96 40.76
C VAL A 486 28.43 65.37 40.48
N GLU A 487 27.52 66.33 40.57
CA GLU A 487 27.89 67.74 40.57
C GLU A 487 28.71 68.02 41.85
N PRO A 488 29.96 68.51 41.77
CA PRO A 488 30.78 68.72 42.96
C PRO A 488 30.22 69.87 43.80
N ALA A 489 30.09 69.64 45.11
CA ALA A 489 29.71 70.68 46.06
C ALA A 489 30.81 71.76 46.17
N THR A 490 30.46 72.99 45.81
CA THR A 490 31.32 74.18 45.94
C THR A 490 31.61 74.51 47.41
N PRO A 491 32.88 74.67 47.83
CA PRO A 491 33.21 75.09 49.19
C PRO A 491 33.06 76.62 49.36
N GLU A 492 32.45 77.04 50.47
CA GLU A 492 32.36 78.43 50.91
C GLU A 492 33.75 79.02 51.25
N ILE A 493 34.05 80.22 50.73
CA ILE A 493 35.22 81.01 51.12
C ILE A 493 34.76 82.34 51.74
N ARG A 494 35.40 82.68 52.87
CA ARG A 494 35.23 83.85 53.74
C ARG A 494 35.52 85.21 53.05
N GLU A 495 34.91 86.25 53.62
CA GLU A 495 34.84 87.66 53.22
C GLU A 495 36.12 88.55 53.33
N VAL A 496 36.34 89.42 52.30
CA VAL A 496 36.52 90.92 52.29
C VAL A 496 37.90 91.52 52.80
N PRO A 497 38.51 92.65 52.29
CA PRO A 497 37.92 93.95 51.82
C PRO A 497 38.49 94.77 50.61
N THR A 498 37.58 95.62 50.07
CA THR A 498 37.64 97.06 49.59
C THR A 498 38.26 97.55 48.26
N THR A 499 37.36 98.01 47.36
CA THR A 499 37.16 99.31 46.60
C THR A 499 38.33 100.22 46.13
N PRO A 500 38.23 100.98 44.99
CA PRO A 500 37.20 102.01 44.72
C PRO A 500 36.54 102.06 43.31
N GLU A 501 35.42 102.80 43.26
CA GLU A 501 34.50 103.16 42.14
C GLU A 501 35.16 103.99 41.01
N VAL A 502 34.53 104.10 39.80
CA VAL A 502 33.75 105.26 39.23
C VAL A 502 33.03 104.80 37.89
N PRO A 503 32.13 105.53 37.16
CA PRO A 503 30.65 105.44 37.29
C PRO A 503 29.78 105.37 35.98
N VAL A 504 28.46 105.08 36.19
CA VAL A 504 27.17 105.53 35.54
C VAL A 504 26.90 105.51 34.00
N THR A 505 25.97 104.65 33.50
CA THR A 505 24.50 104.80 33.12
C THR A 505 24.24 105.37 31.69
N PRO A 506 23.06 105.21 30.99
CA PRO A 506 21.77 104.69 31.45
C PRO A 506 20.90 103.79 30.52
N GLU A 507 19.96 103.15 31.23
CA GLU A 507 18.60 102.64 30.97
C GLU A 507 17.86 102.83 29.63
N GLY A 508 17.00 101.84 29.34
CA GLY A 508 15.62 102.06 28.87
C GLY A 508 15.03 100.92 28.02
N PRO A 509 13.69 100.74 27.98
CA PRO A 509 13.04 99.77 28.85
C PRO A 509 12.04 98.78 28.17
N THR A 510 11.69 97.75 28.94
CA THR A 510 10.36 97.09 29.13
C THR A 510 9.64 96.32 28.00
N THR A 511 9.51 95.00 28.21
CA THR A 511 8.29 94.16 28.46
C THR A 511 6.88 94.79 28.31
N PRO A 512 5.74 94.04 28.27
CA PRO A 512 5.53 92.58 28.40
C PRO A 512 4.40 91.90 27.56
N ALA A 513 4.50 90.57 27.57
CA ALA A 513 3.48 89.48 27.68
C ALA A 513 1.98 89.70 27.39
N GLN A 514 1.37 88.64 26.83
CA GLN A 514 0.14 87.94 27.30
C GLN A 514 -0.10 86.71 26.39
N GLN A 515 -0.21 85.46 26.88
CA GLN A 515 -1.28 84.79 27.65
C GLN A 515 -2.21 83.94 26.75
N LEU A 516 -2.21 82.62 26.98
CA LEU A 516 -3.18 81.62 26.48
C LEU A 516 -4.62 81.96 26.93
N PRO A 517 -5.70 81.52 26.22
CA PRO A 517 -6.35 80.27 26.65
C PRO A 517 -7.18 79.48 25.61
N ASN A 518 -7.31 78.18 25.90
CA ASN A 518 -8.45 77.26 25.80
C ASN A 518 -9.60 77.47 24.80
N THR A 519 -10.08 76.33 24.27
CA THR A 519 -11.47 75.77 24.21
C THR A 519 -11.57 74.91 22.93
N GLY A 520 -12.31 73.82 22.80
CA GLY A 520 -13.31 73.17 23.64
C GLY A 520 -13.80 71.88 22.95
N THR A 521 -14.61 71.14 23.71
CA THR A 521 -15.41 69.94 23.44
C THR A 521 -16.26 69.93 22.15
N ALA A 522 -16.52 68.73 21.59
CA ALA A 522 -17.82 68.01 21.70
C ALA A 522 -18.03 66.92 20.61
N ASP A 523 -18.52 65.77 21.08
CA ASP A 523 -19.44 64.78 20.49
C ASP A 523 -19.75 64.77 18.97
N SER A 524 -19.75 63.58 18.36
CA SER A 524 -20.99 62.78 18.19
C SER A 524 -20.87 61.64 17.15
N LEU A 525 -21.41 60.48 17.56
CA LEU A 525 -22.37 59.61 16.86
C LEU A 525 -22.04 58.92 15.51
N LEU A 526 -22.21 57.59 15.59
CA LEU A 526 -22.97 56.69 14.69
C LEU A 526 -22.45 56.35 13.29
N GLY A 527 -22.23 55.04 13.10
CA GLY A 527 -23.07 54.26 12.18
C GLY A 527 -22.36 53.60 11.00
N ALA A 528 -22.10 52.30 11.11
CA ALA A 528 -22.45 51.23 10.15
C ALA A 528 -21.82 49.90 10.62
#